data_AF-A0A7J7QN39-F1
#
_entry.id   AF-A0A7J7QN39-F1
#
_cell.length_a   1.000
_cell.length_b   1.000
_cell.length_c   1.000
_cell.angle_alpha   90.00
_cell.angle_beta   90.00
_cell.angle_gamma   90.00
#
_symmetry.space_group_name_H-M   'P 1'
#
loop_
_entity.id
_entity.type
_entity.pdbx_description
1 polymer ?
#
loop_
_entity_poly.entity_id
_entity_poly.type
_entity_poly.pdbx_seq_one_letter_code
_entity_poly.pdbx_strand_id
1 'polypeptide(L)'
;MLALCPSLSSCGKEEVEPNIAILNAIAPLDQVRATVLRNPALLAVPLQAWHDFFAAIGLEDAQFWQLCCNNPALLLHGSVWQTGNVLMFLQAMGWSELEITSIIIPHHAEILQMDVQSQLQAVVGHLRARGMSAAEAKAFLHQHPQVLYSPDYQADIRQLLRRQQLLQLQCI
;
A
#
# COMPACT_ATOMS: atom_id res chain seq x y z
N MET A 1 -14.15 4.47 26.43
CA MET A 1 -13.40 4.26 25.17
C MET A 1 -12.04 3.61 25.40
N LEU A 2 -11.19 4.10 26.32
CA LEU A 2 -9.86 3.51 26.60
C LEU A 2 -9.88 2.09 27.20
N ALA A 3 -11.02 1.63 27.76
CA ALA A 3 -11.15 0.33 28.42
C ALA A 3 -11.38 -0.86 27.46
N LEU A 4 -11.56 -0.63 26.15
CA LEU A 4 -11.94 -1.68 25.19
C LEU A 4 -10.78 -2.16 24.31
N CYS A 5 -9.57 -1.62 24.48
CA CYS A 5 -8.44 -1.90 23.59
C CYS A 5 -7.16 -2.09 24.40
N PRO A 6 -6.65 -3.34 24.49
CA PRO A 6 -5.39 -3.62 25.18
C PRO A 6 -4.22 -2.77 24.64
N SER A 7 -4.21 -2.46 23.34
CA SER A 7 -3.19 -1.60 22.71
C SER A 7 -3.20 -0.15 23.18
N LEU A 8 -4.31 0.36 23.72
CA LEU A 8 -4.40 1.71 24.29
C LEU A 8 -4.19 1.73 25.80
N SER A 9 -4.14 0.55 26.44
CA SER A 9 -3.96 0.46 27.89
C SER A 9 -2.54 0.86 28.35
N SER A 10 -1.56 0.82 27.45
CA SER A 10 -0.18 1.28 27.67
C SER A 10 0.11 2.67 27.09
N CYS A 11 -0.82 3.28 26.36
CA CYS A 11 -0.59 4.51 25.61
C CYS A 11 -0.96 5.73 26.47
N GLY A 12 -0.03 6.67 26.63
CA GLY A 12 -0.28 7.91 27.36
C GLY A 12 -1.26 8.81 26.61
N LYS A 13 -2.02 9.66 27.31
CA LYS A 13 -2.89 10.67 26.65
C LYS A 13 -2.12 11.55 25.67
N GLU A 14 -0.88 11.90 26.04
CA GLU A 14 0.04 12.73 25.26
C GLU A 14 0.47 12.08 23.93
N GLU A 15 0.41 10.76 23.82
CA GLU A 15 0.76 10.03 22.59
C GLU A 15 -0.44 9.94 21.63
N VAL A 16 -1.66 9.97 22.17
CA VAL A 16 -2.91 9.80 21.40
C VAL A 16 -3.43 11.11 20.82
N GLU A 17 -3.25 12.23 21.53
CA GLU A 17 -3.77 13.54 21.13
C GLU A 17 -3.28 14.02 19.75
N PRO A 18 -1.97 13.92 19.41
CA PRO A 18 -1.49 14.31 18.09
C PRO A 18 -2.13 13.49 16.96
N ASN A 19 -2.33 12.18 17.19
CA ASN A 19 -2.95 11.29 16.22
C ASN A 19 -4.42 11.66 15.97
N ILE A 20 -5.18 11.99 17.02
CA ILE A 20 -6.55 12.48 16.88
C ILE A 20 -6.59 13.81 16.13
N ALA A 21 -5.65 14.71 16.40
CA ALA A 21 -5.57 16.01 15.72
C ALA A 21 -5.37 15.85 14.21
N ILE A 22 -4.46 14.98 13.78
CA ILE A 22 -4.23 14.68 12.35
C ILE A 22 -5.49 14.12 11.71
N LEU A 23 -6.11 13.11 12.33
CA LEU A 23 -7.32 12.50 11.78
C LEU A 23 -8.46 13.51 11.63
N ASN A 24 -8.63 14.42 12.59
CA ASN A 24 -9.62 15.50 12.52
C ASN A 24 -9.26 16.60 11.51
N ALA A 25 -7.98 16.77 11.16
CA ALA A 25 -7.56 17.72 10.13
C ALA A 25 -7.90 17.20 8.72
N ILE A 26 -7.83 15.89 8.51
CA ILE A 26 -8.02 15.25 7.19
C ILE A 26 -9.43 14.69 6.96
N ALA A 27 -10.27 14.58 7.99
CA ALA A 27 -11.60 13.99 7.89
C ALA A 27 -12.63 14.57 8.88
N PRO A 28 -13.94 14.51 8.56
CA PRO A 28 -15.00 14.94 9.47
C PRO A 28 -15.02 14.13 10.79
N LEU A 29 -15.31 14.81 11.90
CA LEU A 29 -15.28 14.25 13.27
C LEU A 29 -16.06 12.93 13.41
N ASP A 30 -17.23 12.84 12.80
CA ASP A 30 -18.10 11.67 12.85
C ASP A 30 -17.50 10.47 12.10
N GLN A 31 -16.76 10.70 11.01
CA GLN A 31 -16.01 9.65 10.32
C GLN A 31 -14.77 9.23 11.12
N VAL A 32 -14.04 10.19 11.70
CA VAL A 32 -12.91 9.92 12.59
C VAL A 32 -13.35 9.04 13.75
N ARG A 33 -14.46 9.40 14.39
CA ARG A 33 -15.02 8.62 15.51
C ARG A 33 -15.38 7.21 15.09
N ALA A 34 -16.04 7.03 13.95
CA ALA A 34 -16.38 5.70 13.44
C ALA A 34 -15.14 4.86 13.12
N THR A 35 -14.11 5.44 12.50
CA THR A 35 -12.88 4.73 12.15
C THR A 35 -12.06 4.37 13.39
N VAL A 36 -11.90 5.28 14.35
CA VAL A 36 -11.20 4.99 15.62
C VAL A 36 -11.92 3.92 16.42
N LEU A 37 -13.26 3.88 16.41
CA LEU A 37 -14.00 2.81 17.08
C LEU A 37 -13.81 1.45 16.41
N ARG A 38 -13.63 1.40 15.08
CA ARG A 38 -13.33 0.16 14.34
C ARG A 38 -11.88 -0.28 14.49
N ASN A 39 -10.96 0.67 14.43
CA ASN A 39 -9.50 0.46 14.42
C ASN A 39 -8.82 1.33 15.49
N PRO A 40 -9.05 1.04 16.77
CA PRO A 40 -8.55 1.86 17.88
C PRO A 40 -7.03 1.86 17.98
N ALA A 41 -6.38 0.81 17.47
CA ALA A 41 -4.92 0.72 17.39
C ALA A 41 -4.31 1.81 16.48
N LEU A 42 -5.08 2.46 15.60
CA LEU A 42 -4.60 3.59 14.80
C LEU A 42 -4.14 4.77 15.67
N LEU A 43 -4.64 4.86 16.91
CA LEU A 43 -4.21 5.91 17.83
C LEU A 43 -2.86 5.63 18.49
N ALA A 44 -2.34 4.41 18.35
CA ALA A 44 -1.05 3.99 18.92
C ALA A 44 0.10 4.00 17.90
N VAL A 45 -0.17 4.38 16.64
CA VAL A 45 0.85 4.49 15.59
C VAL A 45 1.25 5.95 15.38
N PRO A 46 2.48 6.24 14.95
CA PRO A 46 2.94 7.61 14.73
C PRO A 46 2.31 8.20 13.45
N LEU A 47 1.03 8.58 13.49
CA LEU A 47 0.30 9.02 12.30
C LEU A 47 0.91 10.27 11.68
N GLN A 48 1.55 11.14 12.47
CA GLN A 48 2.24 12.33 11.92
C GLN A 48 3.37 11.93 10.98
N ALA A 49 4.22 10.99 11.41
CA ALA A 49 5.34 10.54 10.60
C ALA A 49 4.88 9.84 9.31
N TRP A 50 3.78 9.09 9.38
CA TRP A 50 3.17 8.48 8.20
C TRP A 50 2.55 9.53 7.26
N HIS A 51 1.81 10.49 7.80
CA HIS A 51 1.20 11.57 7.04
C HIS A 51 2.27 12.42 6.34
N ASP A 52 3.29 12.88 7.07
CA ASP A 52 4.40 13.67 6.52
C ASP A 52 5.14 12.90 5.41
N PHE A 53 5.38 11.60 5.62
CA PHE A 53 6.01 10.75 4.62
C PHE A 53 5.20 10.65 3.33
N PHE A 54 3.89 10.40 3.44
CA PHE A 54 3.03 10.28 2.27
C PHE A 54 2.78 11.62 1.59
N ALA A 55 2.66 12.71 2.35
CA ALA A 55 2.57 14.07 1.81
C ALA A 55 3.83 14.44 1.03
N ALA A 56 5.02 14.04 1.50
CA ALA A 56 6.29 14.31 0.83
C ALA A 56 6.41 13.65 -0.56
N ILE A 57 5.63 12.60 -0.84
CA ILE A 57 5.54 11.94 -2.15
C ILE A 57 4.28 12.34 -2.93
N GLY A 58 3.58 13.38 -2.49
CA GLY A 58 2.42 13.96 -3.18
C GLY A 58 1.08 13.25 -2.93
N LEU A 59 0.96 12.45 -1.86
CA LEU A 59 -0.34 11.89 -1.48
C LEU A 59 -1.19 12.96 -0.79
N GLU A 60 -2.43 13.13 -1.26
CA GLU A 60 -3.37 14.10 -0.69
C GLU A 60 -4.00 13.60 0.62
N ASP A 61 -4.46 14.52 1.48
CA ASP A 61 -5.11 14.22 2.76
C ASP A 61 -6.28 13.25 2.63
N ALA A 62 -7.10 13.43 1.58
CA ALA A 62 -8.23 12.54 1.30
C ALA A 62 -7.79 11.10 1.00
N GLN A 63 -6.67 10.94 0.30
CA GLN A 63 -6.10 9.62 -0.03
C GLN A 63 -5.44 9.00 1.21
N PHE A 64 -4.73 9.80 2.03
CA PHE A 64 -4.19 9.33 3.30
C PHE A 64 -5.30 8.90 4.28
N TRP A 65 -6.42 9.61 4.30
CA TRP A 65 -7.61 9.21 5.05
C TRP A 65 -8.19 7.88 4.57
N GLN A 66 -8.27 7.67 3.25
CA GLN A 66 -8.68 6.38 2.68
C GLN A 66 -7.73 5.26 3.10
N LEU A 67 -6.42 5.52 3.16
CA LEU A 67 -5.43 4.56 3.63
C LEU A 67 -5.67 4.17 5.09
N CYS A 68 -5.93 5.15 5.97
CA CYS A 68 -6.32 4.91 7.37
C CYS A 68 -7.57 4.03 7.49
N CYS A 69 -8.55 4.21 6.60
CA CYS A 69 -9.81 3.48 6.65
C CYS A 69 -9.72 2.07 6.07
N ASN A 70 -9.08 1.93 4.91
CA ASN A 70 -9.13 0.72 4.09
C ASN A 70 -7.94 -0.20 4.36
N ASN A 71 -6.78 0.36 4.70
CA ASN A 71 -5.53 -0.38 4.87
C ASN A 71 -4.83 -0.04 6.20
N PRO A 72 -5.53 -0.13 7.36
CA PRO A 72 -4.93 0.19 8.65
C PRO A 72 -3.73 -0.72 8.97
N ALA A 73 -3.71 -1.95 8.45
CA ALA A 73 -2.62 -2.90 8.66
C ALA A 73 -1.25 -2.34 8.21
N LEU A 74 -1.20 -1.58 7.12
CA LEU A 74 0.04 -0.92 6.67
C LEU A 74 0.60 0.01 7.74
N LEU A 75 -0.27 0.79 8.38
CA LEU A 75 0.13 1.75 9.41
C LEU A 75 0.50 1.04 10.72
N LEU A 76 -0.24 -0.03 11.06
CA LEU A 76 -0.10 -0.79 12.30
C LEU A 76 1.11 -1.73 12.33
N HIS A 77 1.47 -2.31 11.18
CA HIS A 77 2.48 -3.37 11.10
C HIS A 77 3.63 -3.01 10.16
N GLY A 78 3.45 -2.02 9.29
CA GLY A 78 4.50 -1.52 8.42
C GLY A 78 5.41 -0.52 9.12
N SER A 79 6.39 -0.04 8.36
CA SER A 79 7.24 1.09 8.75
C SER A 79 7.43 2.03 7.57
N VAL A 80 7.63 3.31 7.87
CA VAL A 80 7.97 4.32 6.85
C VAL A 80 9.21 3.91 6.06
N TRP A 81 10.21 3.31 6.73
CA TRP A 81 11.42 2.82 6.08
C TRP A 81 11.15 1.72 5.06
N GLN A 82 10.37 0.70 5.43
CA GLN A 82 10.01 -0.39 4.52
C GLN A 82 9.21 0.13 3.33
N THR A 83 8.19 0.95 3.60
CA THR A 83 7.39 1.59 2.55
C THR A 83 8.27 2.39 1.60
N GLY A 84 9.20 3.19 2.12
CA GLY A 84 10.17 3.94 1.33
C GLY A 84 11.01 3.05 0.40
N ASN A 85 11.50 1.91 0.89
CA ASN A 85 12.24 0.97 0.05
C ASN A 85 11.39 0.39 -1.08
N VAL A 86 10.12 0.08 -0.82
CA VAL A 86 9.19 -0.40 -1.85
C VAL A 86 8.95 0.70 -2.89
N LEU A 87 8.72 1.94 -2.46
CA LEU A 87 8.52 3.07 -3.37
C LEU A 87 9.74 3.31 -4.27
N MET A 88 10.94 3.30 -3.69
CA MET A 88 12.19 3.41 -4.45
C MET A 88 12.35 2.26 -5.45
N PHE A 89 11.96 1.04 -5.08
CA PHE A 89 11.96 -0.11 -5.99
C PHE A 89 10.99 0.09 -7.16
N LEU A 90 9.76 0.55 -6.90
CA LEU A 90 8.77 0.83 -7.95
C LEU A 90 9.26 1.95 -8.89
N GLN A 91 9.85 3.01 -8.33
CA GLN A 91 10.46 4.08 -9.12
C GLN A 91 11.63 3.58 -9.99
N ALA A 92 12.49 2.71 -9.45
CA ALA A 92 13.56 2.07 -10.23
C ALA A 92 13.04 1.14 -11.34
N MET A 93 11.83 0.59 -11.17
CA MET A 93 11.09 -0.14 -12.20
C MET A 93 10.40 0.78 -13.23
N GLY A 94 10.54 2.10 -13.07
CA GLY A 94 10.03 3.12 -13.99
C GLY A 94 8.64 3.64 -13.65
N TRP A 95 8.10 3.35 -12.46
CA TRP A 95 6.84 3.94 -12.00
C TRP A 95 7.05 5.39 -11.58
N SER A 96 6.18 6.27 -12.03
CA SER A 96 6.12 7.67 -11.61
C SER A 96 5.44 7.80 -10.24
N GLU A 97 5.74 8.88 -9.54
CA GLU A 97 5.05 9.22 -8.29
C GLU A 97 3.54 9.31 -8.48
N LEU A 98 3.09 9.87 -9.60
CA LEU A 98 1.67 9.95 -9.93
C LEU A 98 1.03 8.56 -10.09
N GLU A 99 1.67 7.62 -10.80
CA GLU A 99 1.16 6.23 -10.92
C GLU A 99 1.09 5.57 -9.53
N ILE A 100 2.09 5.82 -8.67
CA ILE A 100 2.12 5.28 -7.31
C ILE A 100 0.98 5.86 -6.46
N THR A 101 0.80 7.18 -6.43
CA THR A 101 -0.21 7.84 -5.57
C THR A 101 -1.63 7.67 -6.07
N SER A 102 -1.84 7.51 -7.38
CA SER A 102 -3.18 7.34 -7.96
C SER A 102 -3.62 5.88 -8.13
N ILE A 103 -2.70 4.93 -8.27
CA ILE A 103 -3.03 3.52 -8.53
C ILE A 103 -2.63 2.64 -7.33
N ILE A 104 -1.37 2.70 -6.92
CA ILE A 104 -0.83 1.76 -5.93
C ILE A 104 -1.38 2.05 -4.54
N ILE A 105 -1.21 3.27 -4.03
CA ILE A 105 -1.59 3.60 -2.65
C ILE A 105 -3.11 3.41 -2.40
N PRO A 106 -4.02 3.84 -3.29
CA PRO A 106 -5.46 3.72 -3.03
C PRO A 106 -6.01 2.30 -3.16
N HIS A 107 -5.42 1.47 -4.04
CA HIS A 107 -6.01 0.19 -4.44
C HIS A 107 -5.15 -1.06 -4.16
N HIS A 108 -3.85 -0.88 -3.94
CA HIS A 108 -2.87 -1.95 -3.80
C HIS A 108 -1.81 -1.61 -2.72
N ALA A 109 -2.26 -1.00 -1.62
CA ALA A 109 -1.40 -0.58 -0.52
C ALA A 109 -0.64 -1.75 0.12
N GLU A 110 -1.11 -2.98 -0.05
CA GLU A 110 -0.44 -4.21 0.38
C GLU A 110 0.96 -4.34 -0.22
N ILE A 111 1.19 -3.82 -1.44
CA ILE A 111 2.52 -3.81 -2.08
C ILE A 111 3.55 -3.14 -1.18
N LEU A 112 3.15 -2.08 -0.45
CA LEU A 112 4.02 -1.30 0.42
C LEU A 112 4.52 -2.06 1.65
N GLN A 113 3.89 -3.20 1.96
CA GLN A 113 4.30 -4.09 3.05
C GLN A 113 5.15 -5.26 2.57
N MET A 114 5.44 -5.35 1.26
CA MET A 114 6.22 -6.45 0.70
C MET A 114 7.71 -6.23 0.97
N ASP A 115 8.45 -7.33 1.06
CA ASP A 115 9.91 -7.28 1.10
C ASP A 115 10.47 -7.17 -0.32
N VAL A 116 11.34 -6.18 -0.55
CA VAL A 116 11.87 -5.90 -1.88
C VAL A 116 12.71 -7.07 -2.39
N GLN A 117 13.57 -7.64 -1.54
CA GLN A 117 14.59 -8.62 -1.99
C GLN A 117 14.00 -10.01 -2.19
N SER A 118 13.21 -10.49 -1.24
CA SER A 118 12.68 -11.85 -1.24
C SER A 118 11.37 -11.98 -2.00
N GLN A 119 10.56 -10.91 -2.10
CA GLN A 119 9.23 -10.97 -2.72
C GLN A 119 9.18 -10.21 -4.03
N LEU A 120 9.38 -8.88 -4.02
CA LEU A 120 9.17 -8.06 -5.21
C LEU A 120 10.18 -8.37 -6.33
N GLN A 121 11.46 -8.55 -5.99
CA GLN A 121 12.47 -8.97 -6.96
C GLN A 121 12.23 -10.37 -7.51
N ALA A 122 11.65 -11.29 -6.72
CA ALA A 122 11.32 -12.64 -7.19
C ALA A 122 10.24 -12.60 -8.28
N VAL A 123 9.25 -11.71 -8.14
CA VAL A 123 8.23 -11.48 -9.17
C VAL A 123 8.87 -10.95 -10.45
N VAL A 124 9.67 -9.88 -10.36
CA VAL A 124 10.34 -9.29 -11.52
C VAL A 124 11.32 -10.27 -12.18
N GLY A 125 12.07 -11.03 -11.38
CA GLY A 125 12.98 -12.06 -11.86
C GLY A 125 12.25 -13.15 -12.64
N HIS A 126 11.07 -13.56 -12.19
CA HIS A 126 10.25 -14.56 -12.87
C HIS A 126 9.65 -14.06 -14.20
N LEU A 127 9.30 -12.77 -14.27
CA LEU A 127 8.87 -12.13 -15.53
C LEU A 127 10.04 -12.06 -16.53
N ARG A 128 11.23 -11.67 -16.06
CA ARG A 128 12.45 -11.64 -16.89
C ARG A 128 12.87 -13.02 -17.36
N ALA A 129 12.77 -14.04 -16.51
CA ALA A 129 13.05 -15.43 -16.88
C ALA A 129 12.09 -15.97 -17.96
N ARG A 130 10.94 -15.32 -18.17
CA ARG A 130 10.00 -15.60 -19.27
C ARG A 130 10.30 -14.81 -20.54
N GLY A 131 11.40 -14.05 -20.58
CA GLY A 131 11.82 -13.27 -21.73
C GLY A 131 11.26 -11.85 -21.76
N MET A 132 10.55 -11.39 -20.73
CA MET A 132 10.09 -10.00 -20.70
C MET A 132 11.26 -9.04 -20.46
N SER A 133 11.32 -8.01 -21.31
CA SER A 133 12.13 -6.81 -21.05
C SER A 133 11.63 -6.05 -19.83
N ALA A 134 12.42 -5.09 -19.34
CA ALA A 134 12.03 -4.25 -18.21
C ALA A 134 10.75 -3.43 -18.51
N ALA A 135 10.60 -2.93 -19.74
CA ALA A 135 9.42 -2.18 -20.16
C ALA A 135 8.16 -3.06 -20.21
N GLU A 136 8.27 -4.28 -20.75
CA GLU A 136 7.17 -5.24 -20.77
C GLU A 136 6.77 -5.70 -19.36
N ALA A 137 7.76 -5.95 -18.49
CA ALA A 137 7.50 -6.28 -17.10
C ALA A 137 6.79 -5.13 -16.38
N LYS A 138 7.22 -3.86 -16.59
CA LYS A 138 6.51 -2.69 -16.06
C LYS A 138 5.06 -2.66 -16.56
N ALA A 139 4.85 -2.76 -17.88
CA ALA A 139 3.52 -2.71 -18.47
C ALA A 139 2.61 -3.83 -17.95
N PHE A 140 3.15 -5.05 -17.80
CA PHE A 140 2.44 -6.18 -17.22
C PHE A 140 2.03 -5.90 -15.77
N LEU A 141 2.96 -5.43 -14.93
CA LEU A 141 2.69 -5.12 -13.52
C LEU A 141 1.75 -3.92 -13.36
N HIS A 142 1.74 -2.98 -14.30
CA HIS A 142 0.78 -1.88 -14.31
C HIS A 142 -0.64 -2.39 -14.57
N GLN A 143 -0.81 -3.41 -15.40
CA GLN A 143 -2.12 -4.02 -15.66
C GLN A 143 -2.53 -4.98 -14.55
N HIS A 144 -1.55 -5.59 -13.87
CA HIS A 144 -1.76 -6.66 -12.89
C HIS A 144 -0.94 -6.44 -11.60
N PRO A 145 -1.14 -5.31 -10.90
CA PRO A 145 -0.37 -4.99 -9.69
C PRO A 145 -0.57 -6.00 -8.56
N GLN A 146 -1.70 -6.73 -8.55
CA GLN A 146 -2.00 -7.77 -7.57
C GLN A 146 -0.99 -8.91 -7.52
N VAL A 147 -0.25 -9.12 -8.62
CA VAL A 147 0.79 -10.14 -8.68
C VAL A 147 1.93 -9.83 -7.70
N LEU A 148 2.17 -8.57 -7.35
CA LEU A 148 3.27 -8.16 -6.47
C LEU A 148 3.08 -8.56 -5.00
N TYR A 149 1.84 -8.82 -4.57
CA TYR A 149 1.52 -9.25 -3.22
C TYR A 149 0.80 -10.61 -3.19
N SER A 150 0.74 -11.31 -4.32
CA SER A 150 0.12 -12.63 -4.38
C SER A 150 1.06 -13.70 -3.80
N PRO A 151 0.57 -14.57 -2.89
CA PRO A 151 1.37 -15.67 -2.36
C PRO A 151 1.71 -16.72 -3.43
N ASP A 152 0.93 -16.82 -4.51
CA ASP A 152 1.20 -17.69 -5.66
C ASP A 152 1.30 -16.87 -6.96
N TYR A 153 2.11 -15.82 -6.91
CA TYR A 153 2.34 -14.93 -8.06
C TYR A 153 2.74 -15.69 -9.33
N GLN A 154 3.38 -16.87 -9.19
CA GLN A 154 3.79 -17.67 -10.34
C GLN A 154 2.59 -18.29 -11.07
N ALA A 155 1.61 -18.84 -10.33
CA ALA A 155 0.37 -19.34 -10.93
C ALA A 155 -0.43 -18.20 -11.55
N ASP A 156 -0.53 -17.08 -10.85
CA ASP A 156 -1.27 -15.91 -11.34
C ASP A 156 -0.70 -15.38 -12.66
N ILE A 157 0.62 -15.21 -12.74
CA ILE A 157 1.30 -14.82 -13.99
C ILE A 157 1.00 -15.81 -15.10
N ARG A 158 1.08 -17.13 -14.83
CA ARG A 158 0.77 -18.15 -15.86
C ARG A 158 -0.67 -18.02 -16.37
N GLN A 159 -1.63 -17.83 -15.47
CA GLN A 159 -3.04 -17.69 -15.82
C GLN A 159 -3.30 -16.41 -16.63
N LEU A 160 -2.74 -15.28 -16.21
CA LEU A 160 -2.89 -13.99 -16.87
C LEU A 160 -2.32 -14.01 -18.29
N LEU A 161 -1.11 -14.58 -18.47
CA LEU A 161 -0.49 -14.71 -19.78
C LEU A 161 -1.31 -15.62 -20.71
N ARG A 162 -1.82 -16.75 -20.19
CA ARG A 162 -2.69 -17.64 -20.96
C ARG A 162 -3.97 -16.91 -21.40
N ARG A 163 -4.56 -16.11 -20.51
CA ARG A 163 -5.76 -15.32 -20.84
C ARG A 163 -5.48 -14.28 -21.92
N GLN A 164 -4.35 -13.58 -21.85
CA GLN A 164 -3.96 -12.60 -22.88
C GLN A 164 -3.78 -13.26 -24.25
N GLN A 165 -3.14 -14.44 -24.32
CA GLN A 165 -2.98 -15.20 -25.57
C GLN A 165 -4.32 -15.63 -26.16
N LEU A 166 -5.26 -16.11 -25.34
CA LEU A 166 -6.58 -16.51 -25.82
C LEU A 166 -7.39 -15.34 -26.39
N LEU A 167 -7.30 -14.15 -25.75
CA LEU A 167 -7.96 -12.95 -26.26
C LEU A 167 -7.38 -12.50 -27.61
N GLN A 168 -6.06 -12.60 -27.78
CA GLN A 168 -5.41 -12.28 -29.06
C GLN A 168 -5.85 -13.23 -30.19
N LEU A 169 -6.07 -14.51 -29.90
CA LEU A 169 -6.54 -15.50 -30.88
C LEU A 169 -8.03 -15.35 -31.26
N GLN A 170 -8.83 -14.70 -30.42
CA GLN A 170 -10.26 -14.44 -30.67
C GLN A 170 -10.52 -13.19 -31.51
N CYS A 171 -9.50 -12.37 -31.74
CA CYS A 171 -9.59 -11.14 -32.53
C CYS A 171 -9.10 -11.32 -33.99
N ILE A 172 -8.85 -12.55 -34.42
CA ILE A 172 -8.47 -12.95 -35.79
C ILE A 172 -9.64 -13.72 -36.40
#